data_AF-A0A4T2GK56-F1
#
_entry.id   AF-A0A4T2GK56-F1
#
_cell.length_a   1.000
_cell.length_b   1.000
_cell.length_c   1.000
_cell.angle_alpha   90.00
_cell.angle_beta   90.00
_cell.angle_gamma   90.00
#
_symmetry.space_group_name_H-M   'P 1'
#
loop_
_entity.id
_entity.type
_entity.pdbx_description
1 polymer ?
#
loop_
_entity_poly.entity_id
_entity_poly.type
_entity_poly.pdbx_seq_one_letter_code
_entity_poly.pdbx_strand_id
1 'polypeptide(L)'
;MTKQTVLNHREADEVVSTGIQLPEGFAAGLVEYLKNGKSGLDSTLEKLGELGLEANRFQGNEADKSRLIADIEAVDQEILEELALYATDLLNPLREALGSVAVEVSSLALDYAKSLATSIEAGLYKHDYDSLIEIAKQKGVEPQGKDCIAFSEYKEDGYSLYDAKELIYQGLVWRLFDDSHADYGHAAILLGIGQDDSGVEAIGFAFSRLSLHVEWLLTHMIFIPKDWVLAQAD
;
A
#
# COMPACT_ATOMS: atom_id res chain seq x y z
N MET A 1 4.07 -50.11 27.45
CA MET A 1 3.31 -49.09 26.70
C MET A 1 3.92 -47.74 26.99
N THR A 2 4.64 -47.17 26.04
CA THR A 2 4.94 -45.74 26.06
C THR A 2 5.10 -45.29 24.61
N LYS A 3 4.14 -44.49 24.17
CA LYS A 3 4.04 -43.98 22.79
C LYS A 3 5.18 -43.01 22.55
N GLN A 4 5.91 -43.23 21.46
CA GLN A 4 6.87 -42.31 20.91
C GLN A 4 6.09 -41.16 20.27
N THR A 5 6.10 -40.00 20.91
CA THR A 5 5.50 -38.77 20.39
C THR A 5 6.30 -38.30 19.19
N VAL A 6 5.62 -38.20 18.05
CA VAL A 6 6.09 -37.59 16.81
C VAL A 6 6.46 -36.13 17.11
N LEU A 7 7.74 -35.78 16.95
CA LEU A 7 8.18 -34.40 16.95
C LEU A 7 7.74 -33.76 15.63
N ASN A 8 6.69 -32.93 15.70
CA ASN A 8 6.31 -32.02 14.63
C ASN A 8 7.51 -31.14 14.28
N HIS A 9 8.03 -31.32 13.08
CA HIS A 9 8.83 -30.30 12.41
C HIS A 9 7.85 -29.21 11.97
N ARG A 10 7.72 -28.17 12.79
CA ARG A 10 7.47 -26.83 12.25
C ARG A 10 8.85 -26.20 12.15
N GLU A 11 9.45 -26.29 10.97
CA GLU A 11 10.46 -25.31 10.60
C GLU A 11 9.79 -23.94 10.77
N ALA A 12 10.38 -23.10 11.61
CA ALA A 12 9.99 -21.72 11.69
C ALA A 12 10.37 -21.10 10.35
N ASP A 13 9.39 -20.79 9.51
CA ASP A 13 9.59 -19.92 8.36
C ASP A 13 10.26 -18.65 8.88
N GLU A 14 11.46 -18.37 8.36
CA GLU A 14 12.29 -17.25 8.77
C GLU A 14 11.53 -15.96 8.39
N VAL A 15 10.99 -15.24 9.38
CA VAL A 15 10.33 -13.96 9.16
C VAL A 15 11.39 -12.95 8.74
N VAL A 16 11.63 -12.81 7.44
CA VAL A 16 12.44 -11.71 6.91
C VAL A 16 11.50 -10.53 6.65
N SER A 17 11.23 -9.77 7.72
CA SER A 17 10.76 -8.38 7.61
C SER A 17 11.97 -7.49 7.87
N THR A 18 12.62 -7.02 6.81
CA THR A 18 13.46 -5.82 6.92
C THR A 18 12.56 -4.64 6.61
N GLY A 19 11.96 -4.07 7.64
CA GLY A 19 11.04 -2.93 7.50
C GLY A 19 11.65 -1.75 6.72
N ILE A 20 10.79 -0.83 6.30
CA ILE A 20 11.21 0.38 5.58
C ILE A 20 11.98 1.31 6.52
N GLN A 21 13.09 1.87 6.04
CA GLN A 21 13.94 2.81 6.77
C GLN A 21 13.69 4.23 6.27
N LEU A 22 13.30 5.12 7.17
CA LEU A 22 13.20 6.55 6.86
C LEU A 22 14.56 7.23 7.05
N PRO A 23 15.06 7.99 6.07
CA PRO A 23 16.22 8.86 6.24
C PRO A 23 15.99 9.84 7.40
N GLU A 24 17.06 10.12 8.15
CA GLU A 24 16.99 11.07 9.26
C GLU A 24 16.51 12.44 8.77
N GLY A 25 15.52 13.00 9.47
CA GLY A 25 14.93 14.30 9.12
C GLY A 25 13.88 14.26 8.01
N PHE A 26 13.68 13.14 7.30
CA PHE A 26 12.69 13.04 6.22
C PHE A 26 11.27 13.37 6.69
N ALA A 27 10.78 12.66 7.70
CA ALA A 27 9.43 12.86 8.21
C ALA A 27 9.23 14.28 8.80
N ALA A 28 10.23 14.81 9.50
CA ALA A 28 10.17 16.17 10.05
C ALA A 28 10.12 17.23 8.94
N GLY A 29 10.95 17.06 7.89
CA GLY A 29 10.93 17.91 6.70
C GLY A 29 9.60 17.84 5.97
N LEU A 30 8.99 16.65 5.87
CA LEU A 30 7.68 16.47 5.24
C LEU A 30 6.58 17.20 6.03
N VAL A 31 6.56 17.06 7.35
CA VAL A 31 5.63 17.81 8.23
C VAL A 31 5.78 19.31 8.04
N GLU A 32 7.02 19.83 7.98
CA GLU A 32 7.28 21.25 7.77
C GLU A 32 6.82 21.71 6.37
N TYR A 33 7.09 20.90 5.35
CA TYR A 33 6.67 21.16 3.98
C TYR A 33 5.14 21.33 3.90
N LEU A 34 4.40 20.37 4.46
CA LEU A 34 2.93 20.35 4.46
C LEU A 34 2.36 21.52 5.28
N LYS A 35 2.90 21.78 6.48
CA LYS A 35 2.46 22.90 7.34
C LYS A 35 2.61 24.26 6.68
N ASN A 36 3.64 24.43 5.86
CA ASN A 36 3.89 25.67 5.13
C ASN A 36 3.06 25.80 3.85
N GLY A 37 2.23 24.80 3.50
CA GLY A 37 1.41 24.81 2.29
C GLY A 37 2.25 24.90 1.02
N LYS A 38 3.45 24.32 1.03
CA LYS A 38 4.33 24.27 -0.14
C LYS A 38 3.72 23.36 -1.23
N SER A 39 4.08 23.63 -2.47
CA SER A 39 3.78 22.77 -3.62
C SER A 39 5.02 22.64 -4.52
N GLY A 40 5.07 21.55 -5.27
CA GLY A 40 6.17 21.16 -6.14
C GLY A 40 7.39 20.65 -5.39
N LEU A 41 8.49 20.57 -6.12
CA LEU A 41 9.74 20.01 -5.64
C LEU A 41 10.33 20.81 -4.45
N ASP A 42 10.66 20.11 -3.36
CA ASP A 42 11.50 20.62 -2.28
C ASP A 42 12.86 19.92 -2.29
N SER A 43 13.92 20.69 -2.58
CA SER A 43 15.27 20.13 -2.77
C SER A 43 15.81 19.35 -1.56
N THR A 44 15.34 19.64 -0.34
CA THR A 44 15.76 18.90 0.85
C THR A 44 15.07 17.55 0.89
N LEU A 45 13.75 17.53 0.63
CA LEU A 45 12.98 16.30 0.57
C LEU A 45 13.42 15.41 -0.59
N GLU A 46 13.77 15.95 -1.76
CA GLU A 46 14.30 15.15 -2.87
C GLU A 46 15.59 14.43 -2.47
N LYS A 47 16.54 15.17 -1.89
CA LYS A 47 17.82 14.59 -1.48
C LYS A 47 17.64 13.51 -0.40
N LEU A 48 16.71 13.72 0.53
CA LEU A 48 16.38 12.70 1.53
C LEU A 48 15.67 11.51 0.87
N GLY A 49 14.76 11.76 -0.08
CA GLY A 49 14.09 10.75 -0.88
C GLY A 49 15.08 9.84 -1.61
N GLU A 50 16.08 10.41 -2.29
CA GLU A 50 17.16 9.65 -2.94
C GLU A 50 17.86 8.69 -1.96
N LEU A 51 18.21 9.16 -0.75
CA LEU A 51 18.79 8.30 0.30
C LEU A 51 17.82 7.20 0.75
N GLY A 52 16.52 7.50 0.82
CA GLY A 52 15.46 6.54 1.12
C GLY A 52 15.37 5.44 0.06
N LEU A 53 15.37 5.81 -1.21
CA LEU A 53 15.36 4.86 -2.33
C LEU A 53 16.61 3.96 -2.33
N GLU A 54 17.79 4.51 -2.01
CA GLU A 54 19.04 3.75 -1.94
C GLU A 54 19.06 2.74 -0.78
N ALA A 55 18.54 3.14 0.38
CA ALA A 55 18.57 2.33 1.61
C ALA A 55 17.55 1.19 1.62
N ASN A 56 16.45 1.32 0.88
CA ASN A 56 15.32 0.41 0.95
C ASN A 56 15.28 -0.55 -0.25
N ARG A 57 15.59 -1.83 0.01
CA ARG A 57 15.47 -2.91 -0.99
C ARG A 57 14.57 -4.02 -0.47
N PHE A 58 13.75 -4.55 -1.37
CA PHE A 58 12.87 -5.66 -1.05
C PHE A 58 13.69 -6.89 -0.60
N GLN A 59 13.27 -7.50 0.49
CA GLN A 59 13.79 -8.77 1.00
C GLN A 59 12.60 -9.66 1.29
N GLY A 60 12.25 -10.53 0.33
CA GLY A 60 11.09 -11.42 0.43
C GLY A 60 11.44 -12.79 1.01
N ASN A 61 10.41 -13.52 1.43
CA ASN A 61 10.54 -14.93 1.82
C ASN A 61 10.56 -15.82 0.56
N GLU A 62 11.66 -16.53 0.34
CA GLU A 62 11.83 -17.43 -0.80
C GLU A 62 10.72 -18.49 -0.94
N ALA A 63 10.09 -18.92 0.16
CA ALA A 63 8.97 -19.86 0.13
C ALA A 63 7.74 -19.33 -0.64
N ASP A 64 7.54 -18.00 -0.65
CA ASP A 64 6.42 -17.36 -1.34
C ASP A 64 6.50 -17.50 -2.87
N LYS A 65 7.68 -17.81 -3.43
CA LYS A 65 7.85 -18.04 -4.88
C LYS A 65 7.07 -19.27 -5.38
N SER A 66 6.81 -20.23 -4.50
CA SER A 66 6.04 -21.43 -4.82
C SER A 66 4.52 -21.20 -4.83
N ARG A 67 4.05 -20.06 -4.31
CA ARG A 67 2.64 -19.71 -4.17
C ARG A 67 2.22 -18.86 -5.36
N LEU A 68 1.83 -19.52 -6.44
CA LEU A 68 1.42 -18.84 -7.68
C LEU A 68 0.05 -18.17 -7.53
N ILE A 69 -0.06 -16.96 -8.08
CA ILE A 69 -1.32 -16.21 -8.23
C ILE A 69 -1.85 -16.52 -9.63
N ALA A 70 -3.03 -17.11 -9.70
CA ALA A 70 -3.61 -17.56 -10.97
C ALA A 70 -3.91 -16.39 -11.92
N ASP A 71 -4.38 -15.28 -11.37
CA ASP A 71 -4.69 -14.04 -12.08
C ASP A 71 -4.37 -12.86 -11.16
N ILE A 72 -3.44 -12.00 -11.57
CA ILE A 72 -3.03 -10.83 -10.77
C ILE A 72 -4.11 -9.75 -10.75
N GLU A 73 -4.97 -9.68 -11.77
CA GLU A 73 -6.07 -8.71 -11.84
C GLU A 73 -7.30 -9.18 -11.04
N ALA A 74 -7.33 -10.46 -10.65
CA ALA A 74 -8.41 -11.10 -9.90
C ALA A 74 -7.87 -11.93 -8.72
N VAL A 75 -7.04 -11.33 -7.87
CA VAL A 75 -6.40 -12.01 -6.74
C VAL A 75 -7.43 -12.50 -5.71
N ASP A 76 -7.22 -13.74 -5.24
CA ASP A 76 -8.02 -14.35 -4.18
C ASP A 76 -8.02 -13.51 -2.89
N GLN A 77 -9.16 -13.50 -2.19
CA GLN A 77 -9.35 -12.71 -0.98
C GLN A 77 -8.30 -13.04 0.11
N GLU A 78 -7.98 -14.32 0.31
CA GLU A 78 -6.98 -14.75 1.30
C GLU A 78 -5.59 -14.18 1.00
N ILE A 79 -5.21 -14.13 -0.29
CA ILE A 79 -3.92 -13.57 -0.71
C ILE A 79 -3.91 -12.06 -0.51
N LEU A 80 -5.01 -11.36 -0.82
CA LEU A 80 -5.10 -9.92 -0.60
C LEU A 80 -5.08 -9.53 0.88
N GLU A 81 -5.71 -10.32 1.74
CA GLU A 81 -5.60 -10.15 3.19
C GLU A 81 -4.16 -10.35 3.67
N GLU A 82 -3.44 -11.33 3.14
CA GLU A 82 -2.02 -11.54 3.44
C GLU A 82 -1.14 -10.37 2.95
N LEU A 83 -1.39 -9.85 1.74
CA LEU A 83 -0.70 -8.68 1.21
C LEU A 83 -0.99 -7.43 2.05
N ALA A 84 -2.23 -7.27 2.51
CA ALA A 84 -2.60 -6.17 3.40
C ALA A 84 -1.91 -6.29 4.77
N LEU A 85 -1.86 -7.50 5.35
CA LEU A 85 -1.11 -7.75 6.59
C LEU A 85 0.36 -7.40 6.42
N TYR A 86 0.97 -7.85 5.33
CA TYR A 86 2.36 -7.52 5.00
C TYR A 86 2.59 -6.00 4.92
N ALA A 87 1.68 -5.25 4.28
CA ALA A 87 1.76 -3.78 4.25
C ALA A 87 1.59 -3.15 5.64
N THR A 88 0.68 -3.67 6.47
CA THR A 88 0.53 -3.16 7.85
C THR A 88 1.79 -3.37 8.68
N ASP A 89 2.49 -4.50 8.50
CA ASP A 89 3.75 -4.80 9.18
C ASP A 89 4.90 -3.86 8.74
N LEU A 90 4.84 -3.33 7.52
CA LEU A 90 5.79 -2.34 7.01
C LEU A 90 5.46 -0.92 7.51
N LEU A 91 4.19 -0.53 7.49
CA LEU A 91 3.75 0.84 7.76
C LEU A 91 3.62 1.16 9.25
N ASN A 92 3.10 0.23 10.05
CA ASN A 92 2.82 0.51 11.47
C ASN A 92 4.05 0.89 12.29
N PRO A 93 5.24 0.27 12.12
CA PRO A 93 6.44 0.71 12.83
C PRO A 93 6.82 2.17 12.50
N LEU A 94 6.64 2.59 11.24
CA LEU A 94 6.89 3.97 10.83
C LEU A 94 5.89 4.92 11.48
N ARG A 95 4.60 4.60 11.40
CA ARG A 95 3.53 5.43 11.97
C ARG A 95 3.63 5.52 13.49
N GLU A 96 3.97 4.43 14.19
CA GLU A 96 4.21 4.40 15.63
C GLU A 96 5.39 5.32 16.01
N ALA A 97 6.52 5.24 15.30
CA ALA A 97 7.67 6.11 15.54
C ALA A 97 7.36 7.60 15.37
N LEU A 98 6.36 7.93 14.56
CA LEU A 98 5.88 9.29 14.32
C LEU A 98 4.73 9.71 15.25
N GLY A 99 4.20 8.79 16.07
CA GLY A 99 3.00 9.03 16.87
C GLY A 99 1.73 9.25 16.03
N SER A 100 1.71 8.72 14.81
CA SER A 100 0.57 8.76 13.89
C SER A 100 -0.38 7.56 14.10
N VAL A 101 -1.52 7.58 13.41
CA VAL A 101 -2.57 6.56 13.48
C VAL A 101 -2.15 5.26 12.81
N ALA A 102 -2.43 4.13 13.46
CA ALA A 102 -2.12 2.80 12.91
C ALA A 102 -2.94 2.49 11.65
N VAL A 103 -2.43 1.56 10.84
CA VAL A 103 -3.17 0.90 9.76
C VAL A 103 -3.59 -0.51 10.16
N GLU A 104 -4.78 -0.93 9.73
CA GLU A 104 -5.29 -2.29 9.92
C GLU A 104 -5.89 -2.88 8.63
N VAL A 105 -5.93 -4.20 8.56
CA VAL A 105 -6.56 -4.91 7.42
C VAL A 105 -8.08 -4.84 7.54
N SER A 106 -8.74 -4.59 6.41
CA SER A 106 -10.20 -4.50 6.35
C SER A 106 -10.75 -5.09 5.06
N SER A 107 -11.76 -5.95 5.18
CA SER A 107 -12.50 -6.46 4.02
C SER A 107 -13.17 -5.34 3.23
N LEU A 108 -13.60 -4.26 3.90
CA LEU A 108 -14.19 -3.09 3.25
C LEU A 108 -13.17 -2.39 2.34
N ALA A 109 -11.96 -2.15 2.83
CA ALA A 109 -10.91 -1.49 2.05
C ALA A 109 -10.43 -2.37 0.88
N LEU A 110 -10.32 -3.69 1.09
CA LEU A 110 -10.00 -4.65 0.03
C LEU A 110 -11.06 -4.67 -1.08
N ASP A 111 -12.34 -4.73 -0.70
CA ASP A 111 -13.45 -4.70 -1.64
C ASP A 111 -13.56 -3.34 -2.37
N TYR A 112 -13.21 -2.25 -1.69
CA TYR A 112 -13.03 -0.93 -2.30
C TYR A 112 -11.97 -0.97 -3.38
N ALA A 113 -10.74 -1.37 -3.04
CA ALA A 113 -9.62 -1.41 -3.97
C ALA A 113 -9.94 -2.28 -5.19
N LYS A 114 -10.57 -3.46 -5.00
CA LYS A 114 -11.05 -4.31 -6.09
C LYS A 114 -12.03 -3.58 -7.01
N SER A 115 -13.00 -2.90 -6.43
CA SER A 115 -14.02 -2.17 -7.21
C SER A 115 -13.37 -1.10 -8.08
N LEU A 116 -12.38 -0.37 -7.52
CA LEU A 116 -11.62 0.63 -8.27
C LEU A 116 -10.80 0.00 -9.39
N ALA A 117 -10.06 -1.07 -9.09
CA ALA A 117 -9.25 -1.79 -10.08
C ALA A 117 -10.10 -2.25 -11.29
N THR A 118 -11.35 -2.65 -11.05
CA THR A 118 -12.30 -3.06 -12.11
C THR A 118 -13.02 -1.90 -12.81
N SER A 119 -13.09 -0.72 -12.20
CA SER A 119 -13.84 0.43 -12.77
C SER A 119 -12.99 1.29 -13.68
N ILE A 120 -11.66 1.25 -13.53
CA ILE A 120 -10.74 2.09 -14.28
C ILE A 120 -10.91 1.87 -15.79
N GLU A 121 -11.25 2.96 -16.48
CA GLU A 121 -11.33 2.96 -17.93
C GLU A 121 -9.96 2.62 -18.56
N ALA A 122 -9.99 1.83 -19.63
CA ALA A 122 -8.78 1.47 -20.36
C ALA A 122 -8.01 2.72 -20.81
N GLY A 123 -6.76 2.85 -20.38
CA GLY A 123 -5.88 3.96 -20.75
C GLY A 123 -5.77 5.08 -19.70
N LEU A 124 -6.47 5.00 -18.57
CA LEU A 124 -6.35 5.97 -17.49
C LEU A 124 -5.10 5.69 -16.63
N TYR A 125 -4.18 6.67 -16.58
CA TYR A 125 -2.90 6.59 -15.87
C TYR A 125 -2.80 7.56 -14.67
N LYS A 126 -3.96 8.01 -14.16
CA LYS A 126 -4.10 8.95 -13.04
C LYS A 126 -5.19 8.45 -12.10
N HIS A 127 -5.30 9.08 -10.94
CA HIS A 127 -6.41 8.88 -10.01
C HIS A 127 -7.76 9.04 -10.73
N ASP A 128 -8.62 8.03 -10.60
CA ASP A 128 -10.00 8.05 -11.08
C ASP A 128 -10.93 8.56 -9.96
N TYR A 129 -10.90 9.87 -9.73
CA TYR A 129 -11.67 10.48 -8.65
C TYR A 129 -13.18 10.28 -8.78
N ASP A 130 -13.70 10.17 -10.01
CA ASP A 130 -15.12 9.91 -10.23
C ASP A 130 -15.47 8.50 -9.74
N SER A 131 -14.69 7.49 -10.16
CA SER A 131 -14.84 6.12 -9.64
C SER A 131 -14.65 6.05 -8.12
N LEU A 132 -13.62 6.71 -7.56
CA LEU A 132 -13.39 6.76 -6.12
C LEU A 132 -14.63 7.28 -5.39
N ILE A 133 -15.16 8.44 -5.80
CA ILE A 133 -16.33 9.06 -5.17
C ILE A 133 -17.58 8.17 -5.30
N GLU A 134 -17.81 7.55 -6.46
CA GLU A 134 -18.95 6.66 -6.67
C GLU A 134 -18.87 5.40 -5.81
N ILE A 135 -17.69 4.77 -5.75
CA ILE A 135 -17.43 3.58 -4.95
C ILE A 135 -17.59 3.88 -3.46
N ALA A 136 -17.05 5.02 -2.98
CA ALA A 136 -17.23 5.45 -1.59
C ALA A 136 -18.70 5.54 -1.20
N LYS A 137 -19.52 6.18 -2.04
CA LYS A 137 -20.98 6.29 -1.81
C LYS A 137 -21.65 4.92 -1.76
N GLN A 138 -21.30 4.02 -2.67
CA GLN A 138 -21.89 2.67 -2.71
C GLN A 138 -21.52 1.83 -1.48
N LYS A 139 -20.31 2.02 -0.96
CA LYS A 139 -19.77 1.24 0.17
C LYS A 139 -20.01 1.89 1.53
N GLY A 140 -20.70 3.03 1.57
CA GLY A 140 -21.01 3.75 2.82
C GLY A 140 -19.77 4.37 3.45
N VAL A 141 -18.90 4.96 2.64
CA VAL A 141 -17.68 5.66 3.07
C VAL A 141 -17.78 7.13 2.64
N GLU A 142 -17.22 8.04 3.44
CA GLU A 142 -17.08 9.45 3.05
C GLU A 142 -16.39 9.57 1.68
N PRO A 143 -16.93 10.36 0.73
CA PRO A 143 -16.43 10.44 -0.65
C PRO A 143 -15.21 11.36 -0.77
N GLN A 144 -14.19 11.10 0.04
CA GLN A 144 -12.97 11.90 0.15
C GLN A 144 -11.74 11.20 -0.45
N GLY A 145 -11.81 9.88 -0.66
CA GLY A 145 -10.86 9.09 -1.46
C GLY A 145 -9.38 9.27 -1.10
N LYS A 146 -8.87 8.54 -0.10
CA LYS A 146 -7.42 8.42 0.13
C LYS A 146 -6.90 7.21 -0.65
N ASP A 147 -6.27 7.49 -1.79
CA ASP A 147 -5.66 6.46 -2.62
C ASP A 147 -4.19 6.75 -2.94
N CYS A 148 -3.44 5.67 -3.15
CA CYS A 148 -2.10 5.70 -3.70
C CYS A 148 -2.04 4.67 -4.83
N ILE A 149 -1.63 5.10 -6.02
CA ILE A 149 -1.48 4.21 -7.18
C ILE A 149 -0.01 4.07 -7.48
N ALA A 150 0.52 2.85 -7.56
CA ALA A 150 1.89 2.59 -8.02
C ALA A 150 1.91 1.89 -9.38
N PHE A 151 2.95 2.11 -10.17
CA PHE A 151 3.12 1.55 -11.52
C PHE A 151 4.28 0.57 -11.54
N SER A 152 4.13 -0.53 -12.25
CA SER A 152 5.18 -1.53 -12.48
C SER A 152 5.02 -2.15 -13.87
N GLU A 153 6.09 -2.70 -14.42
CA GLU A 153 6.00 -3.43 -15.70
C GLU A 153 5.17 -4.71 -15.52
N TYR A 154 4.26 -4.97 -16.46
CA TYR A 154 3.46 -6.19 -16.42
C TYR A 154 4.28 -7.42 -16.80
N LYS A 155 4.30 -8.42 -15.92
CA LYS A 155 4.94 -9.72 -16.14
C LYS A 155 3.97 -10.72 -16.79
N GLU A 156 4.22 -11.02 -18.06
CA GLU A 156 3.41 -11.98 -18.84
C GLU A 156 3.51 -13.43 -18.33
N ASP A 157 4.63 -13.80 -17.70
CA ASP A 157 4.86 -15.16 -17.18
C ASP A 157 4.12 -15.43 -15.84
N GLY A 158 3.28 -14.50 -15.39
CA GLY A 158 2.48 -14.61 -14.18
C GLY A 158 3.23 -14.21 -12.90
N TYR A 159 2.48 -14.20 -11.80
CA TYR A 159 2.94 -13.69 -10.50
C TYR A 159 2.86 -14.78 -9.44
N SER A 160 3.79 -14.73 -8.50
CA SER A 160 3.73 -15.43 -7.22
C SER A 160 3.40 -14.44 -6.11
N LEU A 161 3.10 -14.95 -4.91
CA LEU A 161 2.99 -14.11 -3.73
C LEU A 161 4.28 -13.33 -3.45
N TYR A 162 5.46 -13.90 -3.76
CA TYR A 162 6.74 -13.21 -3.65
C TYR A 162 6.75 -11.97 -4.54
N ASP A 163 6.36 -12.12 -5.81
CA ASP A 163 6.27 -11.00 -6.76
C ASP A 163 5.25 -9.96 -6.27
N ALA A 164 4.10 -10.38 -5.76
CA ALA A 164 3.09 -9.44 -5.24
C ALA A 164 3.55 -8.67 -3.99
N LYS A 165 4.26 -9.32 -3.05
CA LYS A 165 4.88 -8.64 -1.90
C LYS A 165 5.99 -7.67 -2.35
N GLU A 166 6.74 -8.01 -3.40
CA GLU A 166 7.71 -7.11 -4.02
C GLU A 166 7.03 -5.86 -4.59
N LEU A 167 5.94 -6.03 -5.36
CA LEU A 167 5.15 -4.94 -5.92
C LEU A 167 4.62 -3.99 -4.84
N ILE A 168 4.06 -4.52 -3.75
CA ILE A 168 3.61 -3.71 -2.61
C ILE A 168 4.79 -2.96 -2.00
N TYR A 169 5.89 -3.64 -1.71
CA TYR A 169 7.06 -3.01 -1.09
C TYR A 169 7.64 -1.88 -1.94
N GLN A 170 7.87 -2.15 -3.24
CA GLN A 170 8.39 -1.15 -4.17
C GLN A 170 7.43 0.02 -4.32
N GLY A 171 6.12 -0.25 -4.43
CA GLY A 171 5.09 0.78 -4.49
C GLY A 171 5.10 1.70 -3.27
N LEU A 172 5.21 1.13 -2.05
CA LEU A 172 5.31 1.90 -0.81
C LEU A 172 6.60 2.73 -0.77
N VAL A 173 7.75 2.14 -1.09
CA VAL A 173 9.05 2.83 -1.09
C VAL A 173 9.08 3.97 -2.09
N TRP A 174 8.62 3.76 -3.32
CA TRP A 174 8.56 4.83 -4.33
C TRP A 174 7.59 5.93 -3.92
N ARG A 175 6.41 5.60 -3.40
CA ARG A 175 5.44 6.61 -2.96
C ARG A 175 5.86 7.36 -1.70
N LEU A 176 6.75 6.79 -0.88
CA LEU A 176 7.37 7.50 0.22
C LEU A 176 8.44 8.48 -0.25
N PHE A 177 9.29 8.09 -1.20
CA PHE A 177 10.56 8.77 -1.45
C PHE A 177 10.71 9.44 -2.82
N ASP A 178 9.83 9.15 -3.78
CA ASP A 178 9.78 9.77 -5.11
C ASP A 178 8.36 10.28 -5.37
N ASP A 179 8.02 11.39 -4.71
CA ASP A 179 6.63 11.88 -4.62
C ASP A 179 6.46 13.38 -4.86
N SER A 180 7.49 14.06 -5.36
CA SER A 180 7.44 15.51 -5.62
C SER A 180 6.43 15.89 -6.70
N HIS A 181 6.12 14.99 -7.64
CA HIS A 181 5.07 15.21 -8.65
C HIS A 181 3.66 15.25 -8.06
N ALA A 182 3.47 14.75 -6.85
CA ALA A 182 2.19 14.72 -6.13
C ALA A 182 2.23 15.58 -4.86
N ASP A 183 3.13 16.57 -4.81
CA ASP A 183 3.33 17.46 -3.66
C ASP A 183 3.57 16.69 -2.34
N TYR A 184 4.21 15.52 -2.42
CA TYR A 184 4.45 14.60 -1.31
C TYR A 184 3.17 14.10 -0.60
N GLY A 185 2.02 14.18 -1.28
CA GLY A 185 0.73 13.77 -0.75
C GLY A 185 0.62 12.27 -0.48
N HIS A 186 1.22 11.42 -1.31
CA HIS A 186 1.22 9.98 -1.06
C HIS A 186 2.12 9.64 0.12
N ALA A 187 3.30 10.26 0.22
CA ALA A 187 4.18 10.09 1.37
C ALA A 187 3.48 10.49 2.69
N ALA A 188 2.70 11.58 2.65
CA ALA A 188 1.88 12.03 3.76
C ALA A 188 0.81 10.99 4.15
N ILE A 189 0.06 10.46 3.18
CA ILE A 189 -0.93 9.38 3.40
C ILE A 189 -0.25 8.15 4.00
N LEU A 190 0.85 7.67 3.44
CA LEU A 190 1.53 6.44 3.89
C LEU A 190 2.05 6.57 5.34
N LEU A 191 2.59 7.74 5.71
CA LEU A 191 3.07 8.00 7.06
C LEU A 191 1.96 8.44 8.04
N GLY A 192 0.72 8.58 7.56
CA GLY A 192 -0.40 9.10 8.35
C GLY A 192 -0.13 10.53 8.84
N ILE A 193 0.58 11.34 8.06
CA ILE A 193 0.87 12.73 8.36
C ILE A 193 -0.17 13.58 7.62
N GLY A 194 -1.05 14.29 8.33
CA GLY A 194 -2.13 15.05 7.71
C GLY A 194 -3.17 15.53 8.70
N GLN A 195 -4.21 16.23 8.22
CA GLN A 195 -5.20 16.94 9.06
C GLN A 195 -6.30 16.07 9.68
N ASP A 196 -6.31 14.77 9.43
CA ASP A 196 -7.36 13.91 9.96
C ASP A 196 -6.82 13.18 11.20
N ASP A 197 -7.14 13.68 12.38
CA ASP A 197 -6.91 13.02 13.68
C ASP A 197 -7.84 11.79 13.87
N SER A 198 -8.28 11.16 12.78
CA SER A 198 -9.44 10.27 12.65
C SER A 198 -9.30 8.89 13.30
N GLY A 199 -8.13 8.58 13.87
CA GLY A 199 -7.82 7.28 14.45
C GLY A 199 -7.38 6.25 13.41
N VAL A 200 -7.45 4.96 13.76
CA VAL A 200 -6.93 3.85 12.93
C VAL A 200 -7.51 3.90 11.51
N GLU A 201 -6.66 3.72 10.50
CA GLU A 201 -7.05 3.66 9.09
C GLU A 201 -7.07 2.21 8.60
N ALA A 202 -8.09 1.84 7.83
CA ALA A 202 -8.12 0.58 7.13
C ALA A 202 -7.30 0.67 5.83
N ILE A 203 -6.57 -0.40 5.47
CA ILE A 203 -5.83 -0.48 4.21
C ILE A 203 -6.34 -1.63 3.33
N GLY A 204 -6.38 -1.41 2.02
CA GLY A 204 -6.71 -2.43 1.03
C GLY A 204 -5.95 -2.29 -0.27
N PHE A 205 -5.79 -3.41 -0.98
CA PHE A 205 -5.02 -3.52 -2.21
C PHE A 205 -5.81 -4.22 -3.32
N ALA A 206 -5.54 -3.83 -4.55
CA ALA A 206 -5.92 -4.55 -5.75
C ALA A 206 -4.97 -4.18 -6.89
N PHE A 207 -4.98 -4.96 -7.97
CA PHE A 207 -4.17 -4.70 -9.14
C PHE A 207 -5.05 -4.61 -10.39
N SER A 208 -4.65 -3.76 -11.33
CA SER A 208 -5.26 -3.72 -12.66
C SER A 208 -4.20 -3.55 -13.74
N ARG A 209 -4.49 -4.05 -14.93
CA ARG A 209 -3.62 -3.85 -16.09
C ARG A 209 -3.95 -2.54 -16.80
N LEU A 210 -2.91 -1.85 -17.25
CA LEU A 210 -3.00 -0.68 -18.12
C LEU A 210 -2.20 -0.92 -19.39
N SER A 211 -2.93 -1.08 -20.50
CA SER A 211 -2.34 -1.25 -21.83
C SER A 211 -2.11 0.10 -22.50
N LEU A 212 -0.85 0.47 -22.71
CA LEU A 212 -0.44 1.64 -23.51
C LEU A 212 0.48 1.18 -24.67
N HIS A 213 1.65 1.79 -24.83
CA HIS A 213 2.71 1.29 -25.73
C HIS A 213 3.43 0.06 -25.18
N VAL A 214 3.32 -0.16 -23.88
CA VAL A 214 3.73 -1.35 -23.13
C VAL A 214 2.64 -1.67 -22.12
N GLU A 215 2.68 -2.88 -21.57
CA GLU A 215 1.76 -3.33 -20.53
C GLU A 215 2.28 -2.94 -19.15
N TRP A 216 1.47 -2.17 -18.43
CA TRP A 216 1.74 -1.78 -17.06
C TRP A 216 0.79 -2.53 -16.12
N LEU A 217 1.27 -2.79 -14.92
CA LEU A 217 0.47 -3.20 -13.78
C LEU A 217 0.36 -2.03 -12.80
N LEU A 218 -0.87 -1.65 -12.48
CA LEU A 218 -1.19 -0.68 -11.45
C LEU A 218 -1.46 -1.41 -10.15
N THR A 219 -0.86 -0.93 -9.06
CA THR A 219 -1.17 -1.33 -7.70
C THR A 219 -2.00 -0.23 -7.05
N HIS A 220 -3.26 -0.53 -6.75
CA HIS A 220 -4.18 0.37 -6.07
C HIS A 220 -4.11 0.15 -4.58
N MET A 221 -3.80 1.20 -3.82
CA MET A 221 -3.74 1.17 -2.35
C MET A 221 -4.80 2.13 -1.83
N ILE A 222 -5.78 1.62 -1.10
CA ILE A 222 -6.88 2.40 -0.55
C ILE A 222 -6.73 2.50 0.96
N PHE A 223 -6.85 3.72 1.48
CA PHE A 223 -6.89 4.02 2.90
C PHE A 223 -8.27 4.53 3.28
N ILE A 224 -8.86 3.97 4.34
CA ILE A 224 -10.17 4.39 4.84
C ILE A 224 -10.04 4.67 6.33
N PRO A 225 -10.00 5.94 6.75
CA PRO A 225 -10.19 6.31 8.15
C PRO A 225 -11.46 5.69 8.74
N LYS A 226 -11.38 5.17 9.97
CA LYS A 226 -12.55 4.52 10.60
C LYS A 226 -13.75 5.43 10.76
N ASP A 227 -13.52 6.71 11.02
CA ASP A 227 -14.58 7.72 11.16
C ASP A 227 -15.20 8.13 9.81
N TRP A 228 -14.64 7.70 8.68
CA TRP A 228 -15.24 7.86 7.36
C TRP A 228 -16.26 6.78 7.03
N VAL A 229 -16.32 5.69 7.81
CA VAL A 229 -17.34 4.65 7.62
C VAL A 229 -18.67 5.17 8.14
N LEU A 230 -19.60 5.40 7.21
CA LEU A 230 -20.93 5.92 7.50
C LEU A 230 -21.77 4.82 8.16
N ALA A 231 -22.53 5.18 9.19
CA ALA A 231 -23.54 4.30 9.74
C ALA A 231 -24.53 3.91 8.63
N GLN A 232 -24.79 2.62 8.45
CA GLN A 232 -25.83 2.19 7.52
C GLN A 232 -27.16 2.77 8.01
N ALA A 233 -27.86 3.47 7.13
CA ALA A 233 -29.22 3.91 7.41
C ALA A 233 -30.12 2.68 7.41
N ASP A 234 -30.63 2.33 8.60
CA ASP A 234 -31.67 1.29 8.79
C ASP A 234 -32.93 1.57 7.96
#